data_AF-A0A662UL21-F1
#
_entry.id   AF-A0A662UL21-F1
#
_cell.length_a   1.000
_cell.length_b   1.000
_cell.length_c   1.000
_cell.angle_alpha   90.00
_cell.angle_beta   90.00
_cell.angle_gamma   90.00
#
_symmetry.space_group_name_H-M   'P 1'
#
loop_
_entity.id
_entity.type
_entity.pdbx_description
1 polymer ?
#
loop_
_entity_poly.entity_id
_entity_poly.type
_entity_poly.pdbx_seq_one_letter_code
_entity_poly.pdbx_strand_id
1 'polypeptide(L)'
;MHSVGRFEDYKPLEYWVNLLLRTGFKIVFKKTIKWNIDVPYRVFEKIIAETIDEWKRLNVEEGYIMELKVLLKEVKMKGVRWSNINVILAENVGASK
;
A
#
# COMPACT_ATOMS: atom_id res chain seq x y z
N MET A 1 -11.61 5.72 7.50
CA MET A 1 -11.05 5.22 6.21
C MET A 1 -12.02 5.62 5.12
N HIS A 2 -11.54 6.21 4.02
CA HIS A 2 -12.36 6.42 2.84
C HIS A 2 -11.99 5.32 1.85
N SER A 3 -12.98 4.65 1.26
CA SER A 3 -12.74 3.64 0.22
C SER A 3 -12.92 4.30 -1.15
N VAL A 4 -12.01 4.02 -2.07
CA VAL A 4 -12.15 4.34 -3.49
C VAL A 4 -12.46 3.02 -4.21
N GLY A 5 -13.76 2.69 -4.29
CA GLY A 5 -14.21 1.41 -4.84
C GLY A 5 -13.84 0.23 -3.92
N ARG A 6 -12.96 -0.66 -4.41
CA ARG A 6 -12.46 -1.83 -3.67
C ARG A 6 -11.14 -1.57 -2.93
N PHE A 7 -10.60 -0.36 -3.04
CA PHE A 7 -9.29 -0.01 -2.50
C PHE A 7 -9.40 1.04 -1.40
N GLU A 8 -8.51 0.95 -0.42
CA GLU A 8 -8.39 1.97 0.60
C GLU A 8 -7.66 3.21 0.07
N ASP A 9 -8.16 4.38 0.45
CA ASP A 9 -7.50 5.63 0.16
C ASP A 9 -6.27 5.80 1.06
N TYR A 10 -5.09 5.75 0.45
CA TYR A 10 -3.84 6.03 1.15
C TYR A 10 -3.81 7.48 1.61
N LYS A 11 -3.53 7.70 2.90
CA LYS A 11 -3.45 9.06 3.43
C LYS A 11 -2.28 9.83 2.81
N PRO A 12 -2.47 11.13 2.51
CA PRO A 12 -1.41 11.97 1.95
C PRO A 12 -0.22 12.10 2.90
N LEU A 13 0.95 12.48 2.39
CA LEU A 13 2.18 12.61 3.19
C LEU A 13 1.97 13.51 4.42
N GLU A 14 1.21 14.58 4.25
CA GLU A 14 0.90 15.58 5.27
C GLU A 14 0.17 14.97 6.47
N TYR A 15 -0.68 13.97 6.25
CA TYR A 15 -1.34 13.27 7.34
C TYR A 15 -0.32 12.60 8.27
N TRP A 16 0.65 11.88 7.70
CA TRP A 16 1.68 11.18 8.46
C TRP A 16 2.64 12.15 9.15
N VAL A 17 3.02 13.24 8.48
CA VAL A 17 3.82 14.31 9.08
C VAL A 17 3.11 14.91 10.30
N ASN A 18 1.84 15.24 10.15
CA ASN A 18 1.05 15.84 11.24
C ASN A 18 0.88 14.87 12.42
N LEU A 19 0.73 13.58 12.16
CA LEU A 19 0.65 12.56 13.19
C LEU A 19 1.95 12.53 14.03
N LEU A 20 3.10 12.51 13.38
CA LEU A 20 4.41 12.48 14.05
C LEU A 20 4.69 13.75 14.86
N LEU A 21 4.33 14.93 14.33
CA LEU A 21 4.49 16.18 15.07
C LEU A 21 3.63 16.20 16.35
N ARG A 22 2.39 15.70 16.27
CA ARG A 22 1.48 15.61 17.42
C ARG A 22 1.95 14.63 18.49
N THR A 23 2.76 13.64 18.14
CA THR A 23 3.33 12.68 19.08
C THR A 23 4.68 13.12 19.66
N GLY A 24 5.11 14.37 19.42
CA GLY A 24 6.33 14.94 20.01
C GLY A 24 7.61 14.64 19.22
N PHE A 25 7.49 14.16 17.99
CA PHE A 25 8.64 13.98 17.11
C PHE A 25 8.88 15.25 16.30
N LYS A 26 10.14 15.46 15.93
CA LYS A 26 10.56 16.46 14.95
C LYS A 26 10.93 15.76 13.66
N ILE A 27 10.44 16.29 12.54
CA ILE A 27 10.79 15.76 11.22
C ILE A 27 12.20 16.22 10.85
N VAL A 28 13.10 15.27 10.66
CA VAL A 28 14.49 15.51 10.23
C VAL A 28 14.56 15.56 8.70
N PHE A 29 13.83 14.66 8.04
CA PHE A 29 13.83 14.54 6.60
C PHE A 29 12.51 13.95 6.10
N LYS A 30 12.03 14.42 4.95
CA LYS A 30 10.93 13.79 4.22
C LYS A 30 11.21 13.80 2.73
N LYS A 31 10.87 12.71 2.04
CA LYS A 31 11.01 12.58 0.59
C LYS A 31 9.92 11.69 0.03
N THR A 32 9.38 12.09 -1.12
CA THR A 32 8.51 11.23 -1.93
C THR A 32 9.33 10.66 -3.08
N ILE A 33 9.40 9.34 -3.15
CA ILE A 33 9.95 8.59 -4.27
C ILE A 33 8.80 8.32 -5.23
N LYS A 34 8.86 8.96 -6.40
CA LYS A 34 7.85 8.77 -7.44
C LYS A 34 8.17 7.55 -8.28
N TRP A 35 7.19 6.67 -8.44
CA TRP A 35 7.28 5.59 -9.39
C TRP A 35 6.63 6.01 -10.71
N ASN A 36 7.42 6.02 -11.77
CA ASN A 36 6.95 6.37 -13.12
C ASN A 36 6.90 5.15 -14.05
N ILE A 37 7.09 3.95 -13.50
CA ILE A 37 7.03 2.69 -14.26
C ILE A 37 5.76 1.95 -13.88
N ASP A 38 5.15 1.32 -14.88
CA ASP A 38 4.07 0.38 -14.64
C ASP A 38 4.62 -0.88 -13.97
N VAL A 39 3.79 -1.49 -13.13
CA VAL A 39 4.14 -2.75 -12.48
C VAL A 39 4.09 -3.88 -13.53
N PRO A 40 5.17 -4.68 -13.70
CA PRO A 40 5.13 -5.80 -14.62
C PRO A 40 4.05 -6.81 -14.22
N TYR A 41 3.20 -7.22 -15.17
CA TYR A 41 2.09 -8.14 -14.92
C TYR A 41 2.49 -9.42 -14.15
N ARG A 42 3.66 -9.99 -14.47
CA ARG A 42 4.23 -11.16 -13.78
C ARG A 42 4.35 -11.02 -12.26
N VAL A 43 4.52 -9.79 -11.77
CA VAL A 43 4.60 -9.51 -10.33
C VAL A 43 3.23 -9.75 -9.68
N PHE A 44 2.16 -9.26 -10.30
CA PHE A 44 0.80 -9.50 -9.82
C PHE A 44 0.40 -10.96 -9.95
N GLU A 45 0.75 -11.62 -11.06
CA GLU A 45 0.46 -13.04 -11.26
C GLU A 45 1.06 -13.87 -10.12
N LYS A 46 2.33 -13.63 -9.78
CA LYS A 46 3.00 -14.30 -8.65
C LYS A 46 2.31 -14.02 -7.31
N ILE A 47 2.08 -12.75 -6.98
CA ILE A 47 1.50 -12.35 -5.69
C ILE A 47 0.09 -12.94 -5.54
N ILE A 48 -0.74 -12.84 -6.57
CA ILE A 48 -2.12 -13.35 -6.54
C ILE A 48 -2.13 -14.88 -6.46
N ALA A 49 -1.26 -15.58 -7.19
CA ALA A 49 -1.15 -17.03 -7.10
C ALA A 49 -0.77 -17.48 -5.68
N GLU A 50 0.29 -16.88 -5.10
CA GLU A 50 0.72 -17.17 -3.72
C GLU A 50 -0.38 -16.88 -2.69
N THR A 51 -1.14 -15.79 -2.89
CA THR A 51 -2.25 -15.40 -2.01
C THR A 51 -3.41 -16.37 -2.11
N ILE A 52 -3.78 -16.80 -3.32
CA ILE A 52 -4.85 -17.79 -3.54
C ILE A 52 -4.48 -19.12 -2.89
N ASP A 53 -3.24 -19.58 -3.03
CA ASP A 53 -2.78 -20.82 -2.42
C ASP A 53 -2.84 -20.75 -0.90
N GLU A 54 -2.43 -19.63 -0.31
CA GLU A 54 -2.57 -19.40 1.13
C GLU A 54 -4.03 -19.35 1.59
N TRP A 55 -4.89 -18.64 0.85
CA TRP A 55 -6.31 -18.52 1.18
C TRP A 55 -7.05 -19.85 1.10
N LYS A 56 -6.69 -20.72 0.16
CA LYS A 56 -7.18 -22.10 0.13
C LYS A 56 -6.75 -22.90 1.37
N ARG A 57 -5.50 -22.75 1.82
CA ARG A 57 -5.01 -23.39 3.05
C ARG A 57 -5.76 -22.90 4.29
N LEU A 58 -6.13 -21.62 4.30
CA LEU A 58 -6.90 -20.99 5.38
C LEU A 58 -8.42 -21.18 5.25
N ASN A 59 -8.88 -21.96 4.25
CA ASN A 59 -10.29 -22.22 3.97
C ASN A 59 -11.13 -20.94 3.79
N VAL A 60 -10.55 -19.92 3.18
CA VAL A 60 -11.24 -18.69 2.79
C VAL A 60 -12.30 -19.01 1.73
N GLU A 61 -13.45 -18.35 1.81
CA GLU A 61 -14.56 -18.56 0.89
C GLU A 61 -14.16 -18.31 -0.58
N GLU A 62 -14.55 -19.21 -1.49
CA GLU A 62 -14.17 -19.16 -2.90
C GLU A 62 -14.61 -17.86 -3.59
N GLY A 63 -15.65 -17.18 -3.08
CA GLY A 63 -16.06 -15.85 -3.54
C GLY A 63 -14.90 -14.85 -3.54
N TYR A 64 -14.14 -14.76 -2.46
CA TYR A 64 -12.98 -13.87 -2.36
C TYR A 64 -11.83 -14.31 -3.28
N ILE A 65 -11.62 -15.61 -3.44
CA ILE A 65 -10.64 -16.16 -4.38
C ILE A 65 -11.01 -15.78 -5.82
N MET A 66 -12.29 -15.81 -6.17
CA MET A 66 -12.78 -15.41 -7.49
C MET A 66 -12.61 -13.91 -7.73
N GLU A 67 -12.80 -13.07 -6.71
CA GLU A 67 -12.53 -11.63 -6.80
C GLU A 67 -11.06 -11.35 -7.13
N LEU A 68 -10.11 -12.06 -6.50
CA LEU A 68 -8.68 -11.94 -6.81
C LEU A 68 -8.36 -12.35 -8.26
N LYS A 69 -8.98 -13.42 -8.77
CA LYS A 69 -8.83 -13.84 -10.17
C LYS A 69 -9.37 -12.79 -11.14
N VAL A 70 -10.48 -12.13 -10.80
CA VAL A 70 -11.04 -11.03 -11.61
C VAL A 70 -10.09 -9.83 -11.58
N LEU A 71 -9.56 -9.45 -10.42
CA LEU A 71 -8.57 -8.39 -10.28
C LEU A 71 -7.35 -8.65 -11.17
N LEU A 72 -6.80 -9.87 -11.17
CA LEU A 72 -5.66 -10.21 -12.01
C LEU A 72 -5.95 -10.00 -13.51
N LYS A 73 -7.17 -10.32 -13.98
CA LYS A 73 -7.58 -10.06 -15.36
C LYS A 73 -7.68 -8.57 -15.66
N GLU A 74 -8.22 -7.78 -14.74
CA GLU A 74 -8.33 -6.33 -14.89
C GLU A 74 -6.94 -5.66 -14.99
N VAL A 75 -6.02 -6.06 -14.11
CA VAL A 75 -4.62 -5.60 -14.11
C VAL A 75 -3.94 -5.91 -15.45
N LYS A 76 -4.17 -7.10 -16.02
CA LYS A 76 -3.62 -7.48 -17.32
C LYS A 76 -4.06 -6.55 -18.45
N MET A 77 -5.32 -6.10 -18.42
CA MET A 77 -5.90 -5.26 -19.47
C MET A 77 -5.59 -3.78 -19.30
N LYS A 78 -5.63 -3.27 -18.06
CA LYS A 78 -5.57 -1.83 -17.77
C LYS A 78 -4.18 -1.36 -17.37
N GLY A 79 -3.30 -2.26 -16.94
CA GLY A 79 -2.05 -1.90 -16.28
C GLY A 79 -2.29 -1.27 -14.91
N VAL A 80 -1.24 -1.24 -14.08
CA VAL A 80 -1.26 -0.59 -12.76
C VAL A 80 0.11 0.04 -12.51
N ARG A 81 0.11 1.16 -11.79
CA ARG A 81 1.33 1.83 -11.35
C ARG A 81 1.59 1.59 -9.87
N TRP A 82 2.86 1.56 -9.49
CA TRP A 82 3.22 1.60 -8.09
C TRP A 82 2.79 2.92 -7.46
N SER A 83 2.23 2.86 -6.27
CA SER A 83 2.02 4.04 -5.44
C SER A 83 3.36 4.70 -5.11
N ASN A 84 3.39 6.03 -5.07
CA ASN A 84 4.57 6.76 -4.62
C ASN A 84 4.91 6.35 -3.18
N ILE A 85 6.20 6.24 -2.89
CA ILE A 85 6.67 5.90 -1.54
C ILE A 85 7.02 7.20 -0.82
N ASN A 86 6.36 7.43 0.30
CA ASN A 86 6.68 8.53 1.21
C ASN A 86 7.63 8.02 2.30
N VAL A 87 8.83 8.59 2.36
CA VAL A 87 9.83 8.33 3.39
C VAL A 87 9.86 9.52 4.34
N ILE A 88 9.70 9.25 5.63
CA ILE A 88 9.78 10.25 6.69
C ILE A 88 10.79 9.76 7.72
N LEU A 89 11.80 10.57 8.01
CA LEU A 89 12.72 10.39 9.11
C LEU A 89 12.37 11.41 10.19
N ALA A 90 12.11 10.93 11.40
CA ALA A 90 11.75 11.76 12.53
C ALA A 90 12.56 11.36 13.77
N GLU A 91 12.95 12.36 14.56
CA GLU A 91 13.65 12.19 15.82
C GLU A 91 12.67 12.46 16.97
N ASN A 92 12.69 11.61 18.00
CA ASN A 92 11.90 11.85 19.19
C ASN A 92 12.56 12.99 19.98
N VAL A 93 11.82 14.07 20.22
CA VAL A 93 12.32 15.21 21.00
C VAL A 93 11.84 15.13 22.45
N GLY A 94 11.60 13.91 22.95
CA GLY A 94 11.20 13.64 24.33
C GLY A 94 11.97 14.52 25.31
N ALA A 95 11.20 15.24 26.14
CA ALA A 95 11.65 16.32 27.02
C ALA A 95 13.02 16.02 27.63
N SER A 96 13.96 16.96 27.45
CA SER A 96 15.14 17.06 28.30
C SER A 96 14.68 16.86 29.75
N LYS A 97 15.11 15.75 30.37
CA LYS A 97 14.99 15.55 31.81
C LYS A 97 15.68 16.68 32.55
#